data_AF-A0A023H2M6-F1
#
_entry.id   AF-A0A023H2M6-F1
#
_cell.length_a   1.000
_cell.length_b   1.000
_cell.length_c   1.000
_cell.angle_alpha   90.00
_cell.angle_beta   90.00
_cell.angle_gamma   90.00
#
_symmetry.space_group_name_H-M   'P 1'
#
loop_
_entity.id
_entity.type
_entity.pdbx_description
1 polymer ?
#
loop_
_entity_poly.entity_id
_entity_poly.type
_entity_poly.pdbx_seq_one_letter_code
_entity_poly.pdbx_strand_id
1 'polypeptide(L)'
;CPFAAHIRKMYPRDGAKDPANNLSEEQIDSHRIIRRGIPFGREVTAVERLAGKTLEQRGLLFVSYQANLSMGFQFLQQFWANNVGFPGGHSGVSPGVGPIIGQNSNDDGREIEGFNATDQSAALQLGTKEFVGSSGGEYFF
;
A
#
# COMPACT_ATOMS: atom_id res chain seq x y z
N CYS A 1 3.64 7.71 13.17
CA CYS A 1 3.26 6.58 12.30
C CYS A 1 3.43 7.05 10.85
N PRO A 2 4.23 6.37 10.01
CA PRO A 2 4.58 6.85 8.67
C PRO A 2 3.37 7.21 7.80
N PHE A 3 3.49 8.22 6.94
CA PHE A 3 2.43 8.57 5.98
C PHE A 3 2.16 7.41 5.01
N ALA A 4 3.23 6.80 4.48
CA ALA A 4 3.17 5.64 3.58
C ALA A 4 2.74 4.31 4.25
N ALA A 5 2.57 4.24 5.57
CA ALA A 5 2.33 2.98 6.27
C ALA A 5 1.11 2.25 5.70
N HIS A 6 1.24 0.97 5.34
CA HIS A 6 0.21 0.23 4.59
C HIS A 6 -1.20 0.35 5.19
N ILE A 7 -1.35 0.23 6.51
CA ILE A 7 -2.67 0.36 7.17
C ILE A 7 -3.23 1.80 7.15
N ARG A 8 -2.37 2.83 7.06
CA ARG A 8 -2.77 4.24 6.92
C ARG A 8 -3.11 4.57 5.47
N LYS A 9 -2.33 4.05 4.53
CA LYS A 9 -2.66 4.06 3.09
C LYS A 9 -4.00 3.39 2.80
N MET A 10 -4.35 2.28 3.49
CA MET A 10 -5.60 1.53 3.26
C MET A 10 -6.80 2.01 4.08
N TYR A 11 -6.59 2.73 5.18
CA TYR A 11 -7.65 3.35 5.97
C TYR A 11 -7.06 4.54 6.75
N PRO A 12 -7.12 5.77 6.19
CA PRO A 12 -6.35 6.91 6.69
C PRO A 12 -6.85 7.44 8.03
N ARG A 13 -8.13 7.21 8.37
CA ARG A 13 -8.83 7.82 9.50
C ARG A 13 -8.68 9.34 9.45
N ASP A 14 -8.50 9.99 10.59
CA ASP A 14 -8.24 11.43 10.70
C ASP A 14 -6.99 11.89 9.92
N GLY A 15 -6.10 10.95 9.55
CA GLY A 15 -4.94 11.21 8.69
C GLY A 15 -5.27 11.54 7.22
N ALA A 16 -6.54 11.65 6.83
CA ALA A 16 -7.00 12.27 5.57
C ALA A 16 -7.98 13.45 5.78
N LYS A 17 -8.25 13.83 7.04
CA LYS A 17 -8.99 15.05 7.42
C LYS A 17 -8.06 16.28 7.49
N ASP A 18 -6.84 16.14 6.97
CA ASP A 18 -5.80 17.17 6.89
C ASP A 18 -6.19 18.22 5.82
N PRO A 19 -6.02 19.53 6.07
CA PRO A 19 -6.76 20.60 5.36
C PRO A 19 -6.58 20.72 3.84
N ALA A 20 -5.60 20.04 3.23
CA ALA A 20 -5.43 20.02 1.77
C ALA A 20 -6.20 18.89 1.06
N ASN A 21 -6.64 17.85 1.79
CA ASN A 21 -7.48 16.75 1.25
C ASN A 21 -8.89 16.74 1.84
N ASN A 22 -9.01 17.06 3.14
CA ASN A 22 -10.28 17.30 3.85
C ASN A 22 -11.40 16.28 3.56
N LEU A 23 -11.07 14.99 3.46
CA LEU A 23 -12.07 13.94 3.22
C LEU A 23 -12.97 13.79 4.46
N SER A 24 -14.29 13.83 4.25
CA SER A 24 -15.25 13.55 5.31
C SER A 24 -15.14 12.10 5.80
N GLU A 25 -15.61 11.83 7.02
CA GLU A 25 -15.62 10.47 7.56
C GLU A 25 -16.49 9.53 6.70
N GLU A 26 -17.60 10.04 6.15
CA GLU A 26 -18.45 9.33 5.18
C GLU A 26 -17.71 8.98 3.88
N GLN A 27 -16.92 9.92 3.33
CA GLN A 27 -16.09 9.65 2.16
C GLN A 27 -15.07 8.55 2.46
N ILE A 28 -14.35 8.65 3.58
CA ILE A 28 -13.36 7.64 4.01
C ILE A 28 -14.02 6.27 4.21
N ASP A 29 -15.20 6.23 4.83
CA ASP A 29 -15.93 4.99 5.10
C ASP A 29 -16.53 4.35 3.84
N SER A 30 -16.84 5.13 2.80
CA SER A 30 -17.32 4.63 1.51
C SER A 30 -16.32 3.73 0.78
N HIS A 31 -15.04 3.79 1.17
CA HIS A 31 -13.94 3.01 0.60
C HIS A 31 -13.60 1.72 1.38
N ARG A 32 -14.35 1.38 2.45
CA ARG A 32 -14.03 0.20 3.27
C ARG A 32 -14.29 -1.12 2.55
N ILE A 33 -13.40 -2.09 2.79
CA ILE A 33 -13.47 -3.46 2.27
C ILE A 33 -13.44 -4.49 3.40
N ILE A 34 -14.19 -5.59 3.26
CA ILE A 34 -14.09 -6.76 4.15
C ILE A 34 -13.06 -7.72 3.54
N ARG A 35 -11.94 -7.99 4.23
CA ARG A 35 -10.87 -8.87 3.72
C ARG A 35 -11.01 -10.29 4.25
N ARG A 36 -10.84 -11.29 3.37
CA ARG A 36 -10.86 -12.74 3.67
C ARG A 36 -9.72 -13.52 3.01
N GLY A 37 -8.61 -12.85 2.71
CA GLY A 37 -7.45 -13.50 2.09
C GLY A 37 -6.73 -14.49 3.02
N ILE A 38 -6.05 -15.48 2.42
CA ILE A 38 -5.34 -16.57 3.10
C ILE A 38 -3.93 -16.75 2.50
N PRO A 39 -2.87 -17.02 3.29
CA PRO A 39 -1.55 -17.31 2.74
C PRO A 39 -1.52 -18.56 1.86
N PHE A 40 -0.57 -18.60 0.91
CA PHE A 40 -0.28 -19.78 0.10
C PHE A 40 1.23 -20.00 -0.08
N GLY A 41 1.59 -21.20 -0.53
CA GLY A 41 2.97 -21.65 -0.68
C GLY A 41 3.51 -22.33 0.58
N ARG A 42 4.80 -22.67 0.55
CA ARG A 42 5.52 -23.23 1.71
C ARG A 42 6.17 -22.11 2.51
N GLU A 43 6.53 -22.40 3.76
CA GLU A 43 7.38 -21.53 4.58
C GLU A 43 8.74 -21.25 3.93
N VAL A 44 9.43 -20.20 4.38
CA VAL A 44 10.77 -19.83 3.86
C VAL A 44 11.81 -20.85 4.31
N THR A 45 12.42 -21.54 3.36
CA THR A 45 13.42 -22.58 3.64
C THR A 45 14.73 -22.01 4.19
N ALA A 46 15.53 -22.86 4.85
CA ALA A 46 16.87 -22.48 5.30
C ALA A 46 17.79 -22.05 4.14
N VAL A 47 17.63 -22.66 2.96
CA VAL A 47 18.39 -22.32 1.75
C VAL A 47 18.03 -20.92 1.24
N GLU A 48 16.74 -20.60 1.14
CA GLU A 48 16.28 -19.26 0.72
C GLU A 48 16.71 -18.17 1.70
N ARG A 49 16.67 -18.47 3.01
CA ARG A 49 17.14 -17.57 4.08
C ARG A 49 18.63 -17.29 3.97
N LEU A 50 19.46 -18.30 3.75
CA LEU A 50 20.91 -18.15 3.57
C LEU A 50 21.28 -17.46 2.26
N ALA A 51 20.50 -17.69 1.19
CA ALA A 51 20.71 -17.07 -0.12
C ALA A 51 20.15 -15.64 -0.24
N GLY A 52 19.37 -15.17 0.74
CA GLY A 52 18.66 -13.89 0.68
C GLY A 52 17.68 -13.78 -0.50
N LYS A 53 17.15 -14.91 -0.99
CA LYS A 53 16.44 -15.01 -2.27
C LYS A 53 15.31 -16.03 -2.22
N THR A 54 14.12 -15.64 -2.69
CA THR A 54 12.99 -16.52 -2.97
C THR A 54 13.34 -17.55 -4.06
N LEU A 55 13.05 -18.82 -3.79
CA LEU A 55 13.19 -19.95 -4.74
C LEU A 55 11.86 -20.66 -4.98
N GLU A 56 10.98 -20.72 -3.98
CA GLU A 56 9.61 -21.24 -4.12
C GLU A 56 8.56 -20.11 -4.13
N GLN A 57 7.47 -20.27 -4.90
CA GLN A 57 6.34 -19.34 -4.88
C GLN A 57 5.55 -19.44 -3.57
N ARG A 58 5.23 -18.27 -3.01
CA ARG A 58 4.43 -18.07 -1.81
C ARG A 58 3.86 -16.66 -1.80
N GLY A 59 2.82 -16.42 -1.01
CA GLY A 59 2.20 -15.10 -0.90
C GLY A 59 0.84 -15.13 -0.22
N LEU A 60 -0.05 -14.24 -0.65
CA LEU A 60 -1.41 -14.09 -0.15
C LEU A 60 -2.41 -14.28 -1.30
N LEU A 61 -3.33 -15.24 -1.17
CA LEU A 61 -4.54 -15.27 -1.97
C LEU A 61 -5.45 -14.16 -1.42
N PHE A 62 -5.38 -12.97 -2.01
CA PHE A 62 -6.13 -11.81 -1.54
C PHE A 62 -7.60 -11.89 -1.97
N VAL A 63 -8.52 -11.69 -1.02
CA VAL A 63 -9.97 -11.63 -1.26
C VAL A 63 -10.54 -10.44 -0.51
N SER A 64 -11.31 -9.59 -1.20
CA SER A 64 -12.00 -8.46 -0.60
C SER A 64 -13.44 -8.30 -1.12
N TYR A 65 -14.37 -8.03 -0.19
CA TYR A 65 -15.77 -7.76 -0.49
C TYR A 65 -16.09 -6.27 -0.29
N GLN A 66 -16.85 -5.73 -1.23
CA GLN A 66 -17.32 -4.35 -1.32
C GLN A 66 -18.58 -4.32 -2.21
N ALA A 67 -19.52 -3.42 -1.93
CA ALA A 67 -20.73 -3.27 -2.76
C ALA A 67 -20.45 -2.62 -4.13
N ASN A 68 -19.33 -1.90 -4.26
CA ASN A 68 -18.85 -1.34 -5.52
C ASN A 68 -17.32 -1.47 -5.61
N LEU A 69 -16.84 -2.13 -6.67
CA LEU A 69 -15.40 -2.35 -6.93
C LEU A 69 -14.62 -1.04 -7.15
N SER A 70 -15.22 -0.04 -7.81
CA SER A 70 -14.57 1.24 -8.09
C SER A 70 -14.48 2.17 -6.89
N MET A 71 -15.17 1.85 -5.78
CA MET A 71 -15.06 2.55 -4.50
C MET A 71 -14.23 1.76 -3.48
N GLY A 72 -14.25 0.41 -3.53
CA GLY A 72 -13.43 -0.45 -2.67
C GLY A 72 -12.05 -0.72 -3.24
N PHE A 73 -11.73 -2.00 -3.49
CA PHE A 73 -10.39 -2.47 -3.89
C PHE A 73 -9.68 -1.62 -4.96
N GLN A 74 -10.37 -1.26 -6.06
CA GLN A 74 -9.74 -0.50 -7.14
C GLN A 74 -9.30 0.89 -6.66
N PHE A 75 -10.14 1.56 -5.87
CA PHE A 75 -9.86 2.89 -5.35
C PHE A 75 -8.67 2.87 -4.38
N LEU A 76 -8.69 1.94 -3.43
CA LEU A 76 -7.62 1.75 -2.44
C LEU A 76 -6.26 1.52 -3.13
N GLN A 77 -6.23 0.69 -4.18
CA GLN A 77 -5.00 0.41 -4.92
C GLN A 77 -4.54 1.62 -5.74
N GLN A 78 -5.42 2.20 -6.55
CA GLN A 78 -5.05 3.24 -7.53
C GLN A 78 -4.82 4.61 -6.88
N PHE A 79 -5.80 5.11 -6.12
CA PHE A 79 -5.79 6.49 -5.63
C PHE A 79 -5.11 6.67 -4.27
N TRP A 80 -4.92 5.60 -3.50
CA TRP A 80 -4.23 5.63 -2.20
C TRP A 80 -2.87 4.91 -2.22
N ALA A 81 -2.80 3.61 -2.54
CA ALA A 81 -1.53 2.86 -2.48
C ALA A 81 -0.51 3.33 -3.53
N ASN A 82 -0.90 3.44 -4.80
CA ASN A 82 -0.02 3.84 -5.90
C ASN A 82 0.22 5.37 -5.97
N ASN A 83 -0.59 6.16 -5.27
CA ASN A 83 -0.49 7.62 -5.28
C ASN A 83 0.58 8.12 -4.32
N VAL A 84 1.67 8.70 -4.85
CA VAL A 84 2.78 9.26 -4.06
C VAL A 84 2.37 10.40 -3.15
N GLY A 85 1.35 11.18 -3.52
CA GLY A 85 0.87 12.34 -2.75
C GLY A 85 -0.18 12.01 -1.68
N PHE A 86 -0.48 10.73 -1.42
CA PHE A 86 -1.51 10.31 -0.46
C PHE A 86 -0.92 9.59 0.77
N PRO A 87 -1.36 9.88 2.01
CA PRO A 87 -2.20 11.01 2.40
C PRO A 87 -1.41 12.33 2.29
N GLY A 88 -2.02 13.34 1.68
CA GLY A 88 -1.43 14.67 1.51
C GLY A 88 -2.05 15.72 2.45
N GLY A 89 -1.48 16.92 2.44
CA GLY A 89 -1.64 17.95 3.49
C GLY A 89 -0.30 18.31 4.13
N HIS A 90 0.64 17.38 4.03
CA HIS A 90 1.98 17.45 4.59
C HIS A 90 2.90 18.29 3.68
N SER A 91 2.91 19.61 3.88
CA SER A 91 3.65 20.59 3.07
C SER A 91 5.13 20.25 2.91
N GLY A 92 5.58 20.06 1.66
CA GLY A 92 6.97 19.73 1.34
C GLY A 92 7.36 18.28 1.64
N VAL A 93 6.39 17.39 1.90
CA VAL A 93 6.63 15.97 2.14
C VAL A 93 5.83 15.12 1.14
N SER A 94 6.50 14.16 0.51
CA SER A 94 5.93 13.17 -0.41
C SER A 94 5.81 11.81 0.30
N PRO A 95 4.61 11.38 0.73
CA PRO A 95 4.42 10.05 1.33
C PRO A 95 5.00 8.89 0.51
N GLY A 96 5.06 9.02 -0.82
CA GLY A 96 5.53 7.97 -1.71
C GLY A 96 4.51 6.84 -1.89
N VAL A 97 4.88 5.81 -2.65
CA VAL A 97 4.00 4.64 -2.87
C VAL A 97 3.95 3.77 -1.61
N GLY A 98 2.83 3.07 -1.38
CA GLY A 98 2.70 2.18 -0.23
C GLY A 98 3.74 1.04 -0.30
N PRO A 99 4.65 0.85 0.68
CA PRO A 99 5.83 0.02 0.51
C PRO A 99 5.55 -1.48 0.26
N ILE A 100 4.37 -1.96 0.69
CA ILE A 100 3.97 -3.37 0.63
C ILE A 100 3.24 -3.73 -0.67
N ILE A 101 2.34 -2.86 -1.15
CA ILE A 101 1.44 -3.15 -2.30
C ILE A 101 1.37 -2.02 -3.34
N GLY A 102 2.05 -0.89 -3.10
CA GLY A 102 2.06 0.26 -3.99
C GLY A 102 3.02 0.01 -5.15
N GLN A 103 2.45 0.05 -6.36
CA GLN A 103 3.13 -0.25 -7.62
C GLN A 103 3.34 1.02 -8.43
N ASN A 104 4.44 1.09 -9.18
CA ASN A 104 4.74 2.14 -10.15
C ASN A 104 5.00 1.53 -11.54
N SER A 105 4.56 2.21 -12.60
CA SER A 105 4.52 1.67 -13.98
C SER A 105 5.87 1.66 -14.72
N ASN A 106 6.94 2.14 -14.10
CA ASN A 106 8.13 2.63 -14.80
C ASN A 106 9.44 1.90 -14.45
N ASP A 107 9.42 0.94 -13.52
CA ASP A 107 10.62 0.39 -12.84
C ASP A 107 11.51 1.42 -12.10
N ASP A 108 11.07 2.69 -12.00
CA ASP A 108 11.71 3.75 -11.22
C ASP A 108 11.89 3.33 -9.73
N GLY A 109 12.93 3.87 -9.08
CA GLY A 109 13.18 3.62 -7.66
C GLY A 109 12.01 4.09 -6.78
N ARG A 110 11.49 3.21 -5.93
CA ARG A 110 10.39 3.54 -5.01
C ARG A 110 10.97 4.21 -3.76
N GLU A 111 10.49 5.40 -3.45
CA GLU A 111 10.89 6.23 -2.30
C GLU A 111 9.67 6.51 -1.41
N ILE A 112 9.89 6.67 -0.10
CA ILE A 112 8.87 7.14 0.86
C ILE A 112 9.46 8.16 1.85
N GLU A 113 8.68 9.17 2.19
CA GLU A 113 9.01 10.14 3.25
C GLU A 113 8.02 10.07 4.43
N GLY A 114 8.18 10.96 5.41
CA GLY A 114 7.32 11.04 6.59
C GLY A 114 7.38 9.81 7.50
N PHE A 115 8.38 8.94 7.33
CA PHE A 115 8.57 7.76 8.16
C PHE A 115 9.23 8.09 9.50
N ASN A 116 10.13 9.08 9.50
CA ASN A 116 10.77 9.60 10.68
C ASN A 116 9.90 10.70 11.33
N ALA A 117 9.87 10.74 12.66
CA ALA A 117 9.04 11.66 13.43
C ALA A 117 9.73 13.00 13.75
N THR A 118 11.07 13.06 13.71
CA THR A 118 11.85 14.28 13.98
C THR A 118 12.21 15.06 12.72
N ASP A 119 12.22 14.39 11.57
CA ASP A 119 12.42 14.95 10.24
C ASP A 119 11.49 14.21 9.28
N GLN A 120 10.42 14.87 8.85
CA GLN A 120 9.40 14.27 7.97
C GLN A 120 9.82 14.31 6.50
N SER A 121 10.78 15.16 6.13
CA SER A 121 11.44 15.22 4.82
C SER A 121 12.55 14.18 4.64
N ALA A 122 12.84 13.38 5.66
CA ALA A 122 13.74 12.24 5.53
C ALA A 122 13.18 11.23 4.53
N ALA A 123 13.87 11.05 3.41
CA ALA A 123 13.54 10.09 2.36
C ALA A 123 14.17 8.72 2.62
N LEU A 124 13.40 7.65 2.39
CA LEU A 124 13.86 6.26 2.44
C LEU A 124 13.71 5.59 1.08
N GLN A 125 14.85 5.24 0.49
CA GLN A 125 14.93 4.45 -0.73
C GLN A 125 14.56 2.99 -0.47
N LEU A 126 13.51 2.51 -1.14
CA LEU A 126 13.12 1.10 -1.17
C LEU A 126 13.71 0.37 -2.40
N GLY A 127 14.21 1.13 -3.37
CA GLY A 127 14.74 0.63 -4.64
C GLY A 127 13.65 0.19 -5.62
N THR A 128 14.07 -0.45 -6.72
CA THR A 128 13.20 -0.83 -7.84
C THR A 128 12.44 -2.15 -7.62
N LYS A 129 12.80 -2.94 -6.60
CA LYS A 129 12.17 -4.26 -6.38
C LYS A 129 10.86 -4.13 -5.61
N GLU A 130 9.80 -4.74 -6.13
CA GLU A 130 8.58 -5.01 -5.38
C GLU A 130 8.77 -6.19 -4.41
N PHE A 131 8.18 -6.09 -3.21
CA PHE A 131 8.13 -7.22 -2.26
C PHE A 131 6.91 -8.13 -2.49
N VAL A 132 5.91 -7.64 -3.23
CA VAL A 132 4.68 -8.34 -3.60
C VAL A 132 4.44 -8.08 -5.08
N GLY A 133 4.73 -9.07 -5.93
CA GLY A 133 4.38 -9.01 -7.35
C GLY A 133 2.99 -9.59 -7.59
N SER A 134 2.14 -8.88 -8.33
CA SER A 134 0.83 -9.41 -8.74
C SER A 134 1.00 -10.49 -9.82
N SER A 135 0.26 -11.60 -9.67
CA SER A 135 0.18 -12.67 -10.68
C SER A 135 -1.21 -12.73 -11.35
N GLY A 136 -1.98 -11.64 -11.26
CA GLY A 136 -3.36 -11.56 -11.76
C GLY A 136 -4.42 -11.81 -10.69
N GLY A 137 -5.67 -11.84 -11.13
CA GLY A 137 -6.90 -11.96 -10.33
C GLY A 137 -8.12 -11.70 -11.20
N GLU A 138 -9.33 -11.80 -10.64
CA GLU A 138 -10.59 -11.60 -11.36
C GLU A 138 -11.67 -11.04 -10.41
N TYR A 139 -12.68 -10.38 -10.96
CA TYR A 139 -13.84 -9.86 -10.22
C TYR A 139 -15.05 -10.79 -10.31
N PHE A 140 -15.73 -10.97 -9.18
CA PHE A 140 -16.88 -11.86 -9.02
C PHE A 140 -18.03 -11.15 -8.29
N PHE A 141 -19.22 -11.75 -8.33
CA PHE A 141 -20.42 -11.36 -7.59
C PHE A 141 -20.93 -12.56 -6.78
#